data_AF-A0A1Z1W362-F1
#
_entry.id   AF-A0A1Z1W362-F1
#
_cell.length_a   1.000
_cell.length_b   1.000
_cell.length_c   1.000
_cell.angle_alpha   90.00
_cell.angle_beta   90.00
_cell.angle_gamma   90.00
#
_symmetry.space_group_name_H-M   'P 1'
#
loop_
_entity.id
_entity.type
_entity.pdbx_description
1 polymer ?
#
loop_
_entity_poly.entity_id
_entity_poly.type
_entity_poly.pdbx_seq_one_letter_code
_entity_poly.pdbx_strand_id
1 'polypeptide(L)'
;MRDVTRHEVGEERLSQALDDITGRTRERWRWMRYDDPAPRKMRETGDELLDHVAARTVAGGVLDETVRTALRTAAECFLGELSVGCFPGGDQEVVLPLIGEQLSSDDIGFGDVVAYGSGTGQGPSARTWLDTFAVCVVSGLVWDWQRVIGLLLSSDYAPAIRDGVPYSTLPSRSDPADLAAMGALCG
;
A
#
# COMPACT_ATOMS: atom_id res chain seq x y z
N MET A 1 -23.82 11.62 14.23
CA MET A 1 -23.33 10.41 13.54
C MET A 1 -24.24 10.23 12.33
N ARG A 2 -23.74 10.45 11.10
CA ARG A 2 -24.54 10.23 9.89
C ARG A 2 -24.62 8.73 9.65
N ASP A 3 -25.82 8.20 9.54
CA ASP A 3 -26.06 6.81 9.18
C ASP A 3 -25.67 6.65 7.71
N VAL A 4 -24.51 6.05 7.45
CA VAL A 4 -24.02 5.80 6.10
C VAL A 4 -24.58 4.45 5.67
N THR A 5 -25.42 4.45 4.64
CA THR A 5 -25.97 3.22 4.06
C THR A 5 -24.82 2.29 3.67
N ARG A 6 -24.72 1.14 4.33
CA ARG A 6 -23.72 0.12 4.03
C ARG A 6 -24.27 -0.78 2.93
N HIS A 7 -23.48 -1.02 1.89
CA HIS A 7 -23.81 -2.03 0.89
C HIS A 7 -23.70 -3.41 1.53
N GLU A 8 -24.67 -4.27 1.23
CA GLU A 8 -24.68 -5.66 1.70
C GLU A 8 -23.53 -6.41 1.01
N VAL A 9 -22.62 -6.98 1.81
CA VAL A 9 -21.52 -7.80 1.33
C VAL A 9 -21.96 -9.25 1.44
N GLY A 10 -21.82 -10.03 0.36
CA GLY A 10 -22.19 -11.45 0.36
C GLY A 10 -21.42 -12.25 1.44
N GLU A 11 -22.12 -13.14 2.13
CA GLU A 11 -21.58 -13.90 3.27
C GLU A 11 -20.29 -14.67 2.95
N GLU A 12 -20.16 -15.19 1.72
CA GLU A 12 -18.97 -15.91 1.25
C GLU A 12 -17.71 -15.02 1.15
N ARG A 13 -17.88 -13.75 0.75
CA ARG A 13 -16.75 -12.80 0.74
C ARG A 13 -16.34 -12.40 2.14
N LEU A 14 -17.32 -12.28 3.04
CA LEU A 14 -17.05 -11.96 4.44
C LEU A 14 -16.29 -13.10 5.14
N SER A 15 -16.70 -14.35 4.91
CA SER A 15 -16.01 -15.51 5.50
C SER A 15 -14.58 -15.65 4.98
N GLN A 16 -14.37 -15.50 3.67
CA GLN A 16 -13.04 -15.51 3.07
C GLN A 16 -12.14 -14.40 3.61
N ALA A 17 -12.67 -13.19 3.78
CA ALA A 17 -11.91 -12.07 4.34
C ALA A 17 -11.51 -12.32 5.81
N LEU A 18 -12.35 -12.98 6.60
CA LEU A 18 -12.08 -13.31 8.00
C LEU A 18 -11.08 -14.47 8.18
N ASP A 19 -10.92 -15.32 7.18
CA ASP A 19 -10.12 -16.54 7.26
C ASP A 19 -8.61 -16.28 7.18
N ASP A 20 -7.84 -16.99 8.00
CA ASP A 20 -6.36 -16.96 8.21
C ASP A 20 -5.57 -15.86 7.47
N ILE A 21 -5.82 -14.59 7.82
CA ILE A 21 -5.15 -13.45 7.17
C ILE A 21 -3.63 -13.47 7.40
N THR A 22 -3.18 -13.98 8.55
CA THR A 22 -1.76 -14.10 8.91
C THR A 22 -1.05 -15.12 8.02
N GLY A 23 -1.65 -16.31 7.83
CA GLY A 23 -1.13 -17.34 6.92
C GLY A 23 -1.04 -16.85 5.48
N ARG A 24 -2.13 -16.27 4.97
CA ARG A 24 -2.17 -15.69 3.61
C ARG A 24 -1.13 -14.58 3.43
N THR A 25 -1.01 -13.65 4.39
CA THR A 25 0.01 -12.58 4.34
C THR A 25 1.43 -13.15 4.28
N ARG A 26 1.71 -14.22 5.05
CA ARG A 26 3.01 -14.90 5.02
C ARG A 26 3.28 -15.58 3.67
N GLU A 27 2.28 -16.17 3.05
CA GLU A 27 2.39 -16.74 1.70
C GLU A 27 2.65 -15.65 0.65
N ARG A 28 1.92 -14.53 0.70
CA ARG A 28 2.14 -13.36 -0.17
C ARG A 28 3.55 -12.81 -0.02
N TRP A 29 4.03 -12.68 1.21
CA TRP A 29 5.40 -12.24 1.47
C TRP A 29 6.44 -13.19 0.87
N ARG A 30 6.29 -14.50 1.03
CA ARG A 30 7.20 -15.49 0.41
C ARG A 30 7.22 -15.36 -1.10
N TRP A 31 6.04 -15.28 -1.71
CA TRP A 31 5.90 -15.11 -3.16
C TRP A 31 6.56 -13.82 -3.65
N MET A 32 6.34 -12.69 -2.96
CA MET A 32 7.01 -11.44 -3.31
C MET A 32 8.52 -11.54 -3.15
N ARG A 33 9.01 -12.18 -2.08
CA ARG A 33 10.44 -12.30 -1.79
C ARG A 33 11.19 -13.16 -2.80
N TYR A 34 10.58 -14.23 -3.29
CA TYR A 34 11.28 -15.23 -4.10
C TYR A 34 10.87 -15.27 -5.58
N ASP A 35 9.70 -14.75 -5.93
CA ASP A 35 9.13 -14.93 -7.27
C ASP A 35 8.73 -13.60 -7.94
N ASP A 36 7.81 -12.83 -7.35
CA ASP A 36 7.23 -11.62 -7.98
C ASP A 36 7.16 -10.44 -6.99
N PRO A 37 8.25 -9.69 -6.82
CA PRO A 37 8.32 -8.51 -5.95
C PRO A 37 7.73 -7.24 -6.60
N ALA A 38 6.93 -7.34 -7.67
CA ALA A 38 6.41 -6.17 -8.35
C ALA A 38 5.57 -5.27 -7.42
N PRO A 39 5.61 -3.93 -7.57
CA PRO A 39 4.84 -3.00 -6.73
C PRO A 39 3.35 -3.37 -6.59
N ARG A 40 2.74 -3.83 -7.70
CA ARG A 40 1.34 -4.28 -7.71
C ARG A 40 1.04 -5.40 -6.71
N LYS A 41 2.01 -6.28 -6.41
CA LYS A 41 1.83 -7.36 -5.43
C LYS A 41 1.76 -6.83 -4.00
N MET A 42 2.46 -5.73 -3.72
CA MET A 42 2.32 -5.03 -2.45
C MET A 42 0.91 -4.45 -2.36
N ARG A 43 0.43 -3.78 -3.41
CA ARG A 43 -0.95 -3.25 -3.46
C ARG A 43 -2.00 -4.35 -3.27
N GLU A 44 -1.92 -5.43 -4.03
CA GLU A 44 -2.83 -6.59 -3.92
C GLU A 44 -2.86 -7.14 -2.47
N THR A 45 -1.71 -7.24 -1.81
CA THR A 45 -1.60 -7.68 -0.41
C THR A 45 -2.23 -6.65 0.55
N GLY A 46 -1.99 -5.36 0.30
CA GLY A 46 -2.60 -4.28 1.08
C GLY A 46 -4.12 -4.25 0.96
N ASP A 47 -4.67 -4.42 -0.24
CA ASP A 47 -6.12 -4.48 -0.49
C ASP A 47 -6.75 -5.67 0.24
N GLU A 48 -6.11 -6.86 0.18
CA GLU A 48 -6.55 -8.07 0.90
C GLU A 48 -6.58 -7.86 2.43
N LEU A 49 -5.61 -7.11 2.97
CA LEU A 49 -5.57 -6.74 4.38
C LEU A 49 -6.66 -5.72 4.74
N LEU A 50 -6.95 -4.75 3.87
CA LEU A 50 -8.05 -3.79 4.07
C LEU A 50 -9.42 -4.49 4.04
N ASP A 51 -9.61 -5.47 3.16
CA ASP A 51 -10.82 -6.31 3.14
C ASP A 51 -11.00 -7.07 4.46
N HIS A 52 -9.93 -7.63 5.02
CA HIS A 52 -9.95 -8.26 6.34
C HIS A 52 -10.35 -7.26 7.44
N VAL A 53 -9.71 -6.08 7.47
CA VAL A 53 -10.02 -5.02 8.44
C VAL A 53 -11.48 -4.60 8.32
N ALA A 54 -11.97 -4.39 7.10
CA ALA A 54 -13.36 -4.04 6.85
C ALA A 54 -14.32 -5.13 7.36
N ALA A 55 -14.06 -6.41 7.04
CA ALA A 55 -14.89 -7.53 7.49
C ALA A 55 -14.95 -7.62 9.03
N ARG A 56 -13.82 -7.39 9.72
CA ARG A 56 -13.78 -7.36 11.20
C ARG A 56 -14.59 -6.21 11.79
N THR A 57 -14.57 -5.02 11.16
CA THR A 57 -15.39 -3.88 11.61
C THR A 57 -16.88 -4.07 11.38
N VAL A 58 -17.28 -4.74 10.28
CA VAL A 58 -18.69 -5.03 9.97
C VAL A 58 -19.26 -6.09 10.92
N ALA A 59 -18.47 -7.10 11.29
CA ALA A 59 -18.88 -8.14 12.22
C ALA A 59 -19.09 -7.67 13.69
N GLY A 60 -19.07 -6.36 13.93
CA GLY A 60 -19.24 -5.77 15.27
C GLY A 60 -18.02 -5.92 16.18
N GLY A 61 -16.87 -6.30 15.61
CA GLY A 61 -15.61 -6.42 16.35
C GLY A 61 -15.06 -5.05 16.71
N VAL A 62 -14.60 -4.90 17.96
CA VAL A 62 -13.67 -3.82 18.34
C VAL A 62 -12.40 -4.01 17.51
N LEU A 63 -11.77 -2.92 17.06
CA LEU A 63 -10.43 -2.95 16.48
C LEU A 63 -9.46 -3.46 17.53
N ASP A 64 -9.27 -4.78 17.59
CA ASP A 64 -8.27 -5.43 18.42
C ASP A 64 -6.87 -5.19 17.84
N GLU A 65 -5.84 -5.60 18.58
CA GLU A 65 -4.46 -5.34 18.18
C GLU A 65 -4.08 -6.03 16.87
N THR A 66 -4.65 -7.21 16.59
CA THR A 66 -4.42 -7.93 15.34
C THR A 66 -4.98 -7.14 14.15
N VAL A 67 -6.19 -6.60 14.28
CA VAL A 67 -6.79 -5.77 13.22
C VAL A 67 -6.02 -4.47 13.02
N ARG A 68 -5.53 -3.83 14.09
CA ARG A 68 -4.64 -2.65 13.98
C ARG A 68 -3.32 -3.00 13.30
N THR A 69 -2.74 -4.15 13.62
CA THR A 69 -1.49 -4.62 13.01
C THR A 69 -1.69 -4.96 11.54
N ALA A 70 -2.83 -5.55 11.17
CA ALA A 70 -3.21 -5.79 9.78
C ALA A 70 -3.37 -4.47 9.01
N LEU A 71 -4.06 -3.47 9.59
CA LEU A 71 -4.20 -2.14 9.00
C LEU A 71 -2.85 -1.44 8.83
N ARG A 72 -1.94 -1.56 9.80
CA ARG A 72 -0.58 -1.02 9.69
C ARG A 72 0.21 -1.73 8.60
N THR A 73 0.09 -3.06 8.50
CA THR A 73 0.72 -3.85 7.43
C THR A 73 0.18 -3.43 6.05
N ALA A 74 -1.13 -3.17 5.94
CA ALA A 74 -1.70 -2.65 4.70
C ALA A 74 -1.08 -1.28 4.33
N ALA A 75 -0.95 -0.38 5.29
CA ALA A 75 -0.33 0.93 5.05
C ALA A 75 1.12 0.82 4.55
N GLU A 76 1.92 -0.08 5.14
CA GLU A 76 3.28 -0.36 4.69
C GLU A 76 3.29 -0.92 3.26
N CYS A 77 2.35 -1.80 2.91
CA CYS A 77 2.24 -2.33 1.55
C CYS A 77 1.92 -1.24 0.51
N PHE A 78 1.00 -0.33 0.82
CA PHE A 78 0.68 0.81 -0.06
C PHE A 78 1.87 1.77 -0.18
N LEU A 79 2.54 2.05 0.93
CA LEU A 79 3.76 2.86 0.90
C LEU A 79 4.89 2.18 0.12
N GLY A 80 5.02 0.86 0.23
CA GLY A 80 5.96 0.05 -0.54
C GLY A 80 5.68 0.12 -2.04
N GLU A 81 4.42 0.01 -2.46
CA GLU A 81 4.00 0.23 -3.85
C GLU A 81 4.46 1.60 -4.35
N LEU A 82 4.17 2.65 -3.57
CA LEU A 82 4.51 4.02 -3.91
C LEU A 82 6.03 4.22 -3.99
N SER A 83 6.76 3.66 -3.02
CA SER A 83 8.20 3.78 -2.90
C SER A 83 8.94 3.08 -4.03
N VAL A 84 8.66 1.81 -4.27
CA VAL A 84 9.26 1.04 -5.36
C VAL A 84 8.81 1.61 -6.71
N GLY A 85 7.55 1.99 -6.84
CA GLY A 85 7.01 2.52 -8.08
C GLY A 85 7.60 3.87 -8.49
N CYS A 86 7.87 4.77 -7.53
CA CYS A 86 8.48 6.08 -7.79
C CYS A 86 9.99 6.01 -7.88
N PHE A 87 10.64 5.18 -7.06
CA PHE A 87 12.09 5.12 -6.90
C PHE A 87 12.60 3.67 -6.91
N PRO A 88 12.46 2.94 -8.01
CA PRO A 88 12.74 1.50 -8.03
C PRO A 88 14.21 1.13 -7.73
N GLY A 89 15.15 2.05 -7.89
CA GLY A 89 16.56 1.88 -7.52
C GLY A 89 16.95 2.47 -6.16
N GLY A 90 15.98 2.71 -5.28
CA GLY A 90 16.23 3.26 -3.94
C GLY A 90 16.45 2.19 -2.86
N ASP A 91 16.66 2.67 -1.62
CA ASP A 91 16.88 1.83 -0.45
C ASP A 91 15.55 1.51 0.24
N GLN A 92 14.77 0.60 -0.35
CA GLN A 92 13.45 0.26 0.17
C GLN A 92 13.53 -0.72 1.34
N GLU A 93 12.75 -0.41 2.38
CA GLU A 93 12.40 -1.32 3.46
C GLU A 93 10.87 -1.30 3.65
N VAL A 94 10.21 -2.38 3.22
CA VAL A 94 8.77 -2.58 3.38
C VAL A 94 8.56 -3.56 4.51
N VAL A 95 8.10 -3.07 5.67
CA VAL A 95 7.90 -3.89 6.87
C VAL A 95 6.50 -4.49 6.85
N LEU A 96 6.36 -5.75 7.25
CA LEU A 96 5.08 -6.45 7.38
C LEU A 96 4.86 -6.86 8.86
N PRO A 97 4.44 -5.93 9.73
CA PRO A 97 4.33 -6.16 11.18
C PRO A 97 3.43 -7.34 11.55
N LEU A 98 2.38 -7.62 10.78
CA LEU A 98 1.45 -8.72 11.05
C LEU A 98 2.13 -10.08 11.11
N ILE A 99 3.19 -10.28 10.32
CA ILE A 99 3.93 -11.54 10.23
C ILE A 99 5.35 -11.44 10.76
N GLY A 100 5.82 -10.23 11.12
CA GLY A 100 7.16 -9.96 11.63
C GLY A 100 8.27 -10.05 10.58
N GLU A 101 7.95 -9.78 9.31
CA GLU A 101 8.88 -9.90 8.18
C GLU A 101 9.07 -8.56 7.45
N GLN A 102 10.01 -8.50 6.50
CA GLN A 102 10.21 -7.35 5.62
C GLN A 102 10.60 -7.75 4.19
N LEU A 103 10.41 -6.82 3.26
CA LEU A 103 11.03 -6.85 1.93
C LEU A 103 12.06 -5.72 1.87
N SER A 104 13.28 -6.01 1.41
CA SER A 104 14.38 -5.04 1.38
C SER A 104 15.08 -5.05 0.02
N SER A 105 15.56 -3.88 -0.41
CA SER A 105 16.45 -3.75 -1.56
C SER A 105 17.77 -4.52 -1.41
N ASP A 106 18.18 -4.87 -0.18
CA ASP A 106 19.35 -5.73 0.07
C ASP A 106 19.15 -7.15 -0.46
N ASP A 107 17.91 -7.63 -0.47
CA ASP A 107 17.54 -8.97 -0.91
C ASP A 107 16.94 -8.99 -2.32
N ILE A 108 16.39 -7.87 -2.77
CA ILE A 108 15.52 -7.77 -3.95
C ILE A 108 15.99 -6.65 -4.87
N GLY A 109 16.30 -7.00 -6.12
CA GLY A 109 16.55 -6.03 -7.19
C GLY A 109 15.27 -5.40 -7.71
N PHE A 110 14.62 -4.54 -6.91
CA PHE A 110 13.38 -3.85 -7.30
C PHE A 110 13.53 -3.05 -8.61
N GLY A 111 14.70 -2.46 -8.83
CA GLY A 111 15.09 -1.80 -10.08
C GLY A 111 14.92 -2.70 -11.30
N ASP A 112 15.48 -3.91 -11.23
CA ASP A 112 15.43 -4.89 -12.31
C ASP A 112 14.00 -5.40 -12.54
N VAL A 113 13.23 -5.55 -11.47
CA VAL A 113 11.82 -5.98 -11.53
C VAL A 113 10.96 -4.93 -12.23
N VAL A 114 11.19 -3.65 -11.95
CA VAL A 114 10.48 -2.55 -12.61
C VAL A 114 10.95 -2.36 -14.06
N ALA A 115 12.24 -2.50 -14.33
CA ALA A 115 12.83 -2.29 -15.66
C ALA A 115 12.56 -3.46 -16.63
N TYR A 116 12.65 -4.70 -16.14
CA TYR A 116 12.69 -5.92 -16.96
C TYR A 116 11.68 -7.00 -16.54
N GLY A 117 11.00 -6.82 -15.41
CA GLY A 117 9.90 -7.69 -15.02
C GLY A 117 8.81 -7.70 -16.09
N SER A 118 7.82 -8.56 -15.94
CA SER A 118 6.73 -8.80 -16.90
C SER A 118 5.76 -7.60 -17.05
N GLY A 119 6.27 -6.39 -17.30
CA GLY A 119 5.83 -5.40 -18.29
C GLY A 119 4.37 -4.94 -18.28
N THR A 120 3.59 -5.32 -17.28
CA THR A 120 2.12 -5.16 -17.26
C THR A 120 1.65 -4.22 -16.16
N GLY A 121 2.58 -3.53 -15.49
CA GLY A 121 2.28 -2.57 -14.43
C GLY A 121 2.01 -1.15 -14.92
N GLN A 122 1.35 -0.36 -14.09
CA GLN A 122 1.35 1.10 -14.16
C GLN A 122 2.20 1.64 -13.01
N GLY A 123 2.87 2.76 -13.25
CA GLY A 123 3.59 3.49 -12.22
C GLY A 123 2.61 4.22 -11.31
N PRO A 124 3.05 4.65 -10.11
CA PRO A 124 2.20 5.40 -9.20
C PRO A 124 1.62 6.65 -9.86
N SER A 125 0.33 6.87 -9.64
CA SER A 125 -0.42 8.05 -10.07
C SER A 125 -0.83 8.90 -8.86
N ALA A 126 -1.40 10.07 -9.10
CA ALA A 126 -1.98 10.89 -8.03
C ALA A 126 -3.08 10.12 -7.27
N ARG A 127 -3.83 9.23 -7.95
CA ARG A 127 -4.80 8.34 -7.30
C ARG A 127 -4.11 7.35 -6.36
N THR A 128 -3.02 6.74 -6.80
CA THR A 128 -2.20 5.83 -5.97
C THR A 128 -1.71 6.55 -4.72
N TRP A 129 -1.25 7.79 -4.85
CA TRP A 129 -0.83 8.61 -3.73
C TRP A 129 -1.99 8.92 -2.77
N LEU A 130 -3.17 9.31 -3.28
CA LEU A 130 -4.34 9.63 -2.44
C LEU A 130 -4.80 8.42 -1.64
N ASP A 131 -4.85 7.24 -2.27
CA ASP A 131 -5.19 6.00 -1.59
C ASP A 131 -4.15 5.68 -0.50
N THR A 132 -2.86 5.79 -0.83
CA THR A 132 -1.76 5.57 0.13
C THR A 132 -1.82 6.54 1.31
N PHE A 133 -2.03 7.82 1.04
CA PHE A 133 -2.19 8.85 2.07
C PHE A 133 -3.36 8.53 3.00
N ALA A 134 -4.53 8.17 2.44
CA ALA A 134 -5.70 7.82 3.23
C ALA A 134 -5.43 6.62 4.14
N VAL A 135 -4.81 5.55 3.62
CA VAL A 135 -4.46 4.36 4.43
C VAL A 135 -3.40 4.70 5.49
N CYS A 136 -2.41 5.52 5.18
CA CYS A 136 -1.41 6.01 6.14
C CYS A 136 -2.03 6.86 7.26
N VAL A 137 -3.04 7.68 6.95
CA VAL A 137 -3.77 8.47 7.95
C VAL A 137 -4.59 7.57 8.87
N VAL A 138 -5.37 6.64 8.31
CA VAL A 138 -6.27 5.78 9.11
C VAL A 138 -5.47 4.77 9.95
N SER A 139 -4.33 4.29 9.46
CA SER A 139 -3.41 3.44 10.23
C SER A 139 -2.56 4.19 11.26
N GLY A 140 -2.48 5.52 11.16
CA GLY A 140 -1.58 6.36 11.95
C GLY A 140 -0.13 6.36 11.46
N LEU A 141 0.21 5.60 10.42
CA LEU A 141 1.57 5.53 9.86
C LEU A 141 2.09 6.89 9.36
N VAL A 142 1.18 7.78 8.94
CA VAL A 142 1.54 9.15 8.51
C VAL A 142 2.28 9.95 9.59
N TRP A 143 2.06 9.62 10.87
CA TRP A 143 2.66 10.30 12.03
C TRP A 143 3.96 9.65 12.51
N ASP A 144 4.48 8.65 11.80
CA ASP A 144 5.76 8.03 12.10
C ASP A 144 6.91 9.02 11.79
N TRP A 145 7.28 9.78 12.81
CA TRP A 145 8.29 10.84 12.73
C TRP A 145 9.71 10.28 12.60
N GLN A 146 9.96 9.05 13.03
CA GLN A 146 11.28 8.42 12.92
C GLN A 146 11.57 8.10 11.46
N ARG A 147 10.55 7.68 10.71
CA ARG A 147 10.64 7.38 9.27
C ARG A 147 10.14 8.53 8.38
N VAL A 148 9.78 9.66 8.99
CA VAL A 148 9.32 10.90 8.32
C VAL A 148 8.26 10.67 7.23
N ILE A 149 7.35 9.70 7.43
CA ILE A 149 6.43 9.20 6.39
C ILE A 149 5.56 10.30 5.80
N GLY A 150 4.95 11.15 6.65
CA GLY A 150 4.14 12.27 6.18
C GLY A 150 4.93 13.25 5.30
N LEU A 151 6.22 13.49 5.62
CA LEU A 151 7.09 14.34 4.82
C LEU A 151 7.50 13.67 3.51
N LEU A 152 7.77 12.37 3.50
CA LEU A 152 8.06 11.63 2.26
C LEU A 152 6.87 11.69 1.30
N LEU A 153 5.64 11.53 1.82
CA LEU A 153 4.41 11.67 1.03
C LEU A 153 4.34 13.05 0.36
N SER A 154 4.55 14.14 1.10
CA SER A 154 4.41 15.50 0.55
C SER A 154 5.61 15.96 -0.30
N SER A 155 6.82 15.57 0.08
CA SER A 155 8.07 16.19 -0.40
C SER A 155 8.82 15.34 -1.42
N ASP A 156 8.59 14.02 -1.45
CA ASP A 156 9.32 13.10 -2.32
C ASP A 156 8.36 12.46 -3.34
N TYR A 157 7.34 11.75 -2.85
CA TYR A 157 6.42 11.01 -3.71
C TYR A 157 5.48 11.92 -4.51
N ALA A 158 4.86 12.94 -3.89
CA ALA A 158 3.95 13.83 -4.59
C ALA A 158 4.64 14.66 -5.71
N PRO A 159 5.88 15.18 -5.53
CA PRO A 159 6.63 15.77 -6.63
C PRO A 159 7.01 14.76 -7.71
N ALA A 160 7.52 13.58 -7.34
CA ALA A 160 7.89 12.55 -8.31
C ALA A 160 6.69 12.14 -9.20
N ILE A 161 5.49 12.01 -8.63
CA ILE A 161 4.27 11.72 -9.38
C ILE A 161 3.86 12.88 -10.30
N ARG A 162 3.99 14.13 -9.85
CA ARG A 162 3.72 15.32 -10.69
C ARG A 162 4.62 15.37 -11.91
N ASP A 163 5.87 14.95 -11.75
CA ASP A 163 6.87 14.91 -12.81
C ASP A 163 6.79 13.63 -13.66
N GLY A 164 5.79 12.78 -13.43
CA GLY A 164 5.55 11.57 -14.21
C GLY A 164 6.46 10.40 -13.86
N VAL A 165 6.84 10.28 -12.58
CA VAL A 165 7.72 9.24 -11.98
C VAL A 165 9.08 9.11 -12.70
N PRO A 166 9.92 10.15 -12.70
CA PRO A 166 11.09 10.26 -13.57
C PRO A 166 12.17 9.19 -13.38
N TYR A 167 12.14 8.46 -12.26
CA TYR A 167 13.10 7.39 -11.94
C TYR A 167 12.55 5.99 -12.24
N SER A 168 11.34 5.89 -12.78
CA SER A 168 10.66 4.64 -13.07
C SER A 168 10.46 4.46 -14.57
N THR A 169 10.57 3.22 -15.03
CA THR A 169 10.23 2.82 -16.41
C THR A 169 8.74 2.56 -16.59
N LEU A 170 7.97 2.54 -15.49
CA LEU A 170 6.53 2.28 -15.55
C LEU A 170 5.78 3.50 -16.10
N PRO A 171 4.79 3.30 -16.97
CA PRO A 171 3.94 4.40 -17.41
C PRO A 171 3.10 4.93 -16.25
N SER A 172 3.14 6.25 -16.00
CA SER A 172 2.28 6.92 -15.03
C SER A 172 1.39 7.95 -15.70
N ARG A 173 0.11 7.95 -15.32
CA ARG A 173 -0.88 8.96 -15.73
C ARG A 173 -1.75 9.29 -14.54
N SER A 174 -1.94 10.57 -14.31
CA SER A 174 -2.79 11.08 -13.24
C SER A 174 -3.97 11.84 -13.82
N ASP A 175 -5.16 11.63 -13.25
CA ASP A 175 -6.31 12.47 -13.54
C ASP A 175 -6.07 13.90 -12.99
N PRO A 176 -6.43 14.96 -13.73
CA PRO A 176 -6.29 16.34 -13.24
C PRO A 176 -6.98 16.60 -11.89
N ALA A 177 -8.12 15.96 -11.61
CA ALA A 177 -8.82 16.10 -10.34
C ALA A 177 -8.03 15.47 -9.18
N ASP A 178 -7.44 14.30 -9.40
CA ASP A 178 -6.60 13.64 -8.40
C ASP A 178 -5.32 14.44 -8.15
N LEU A 179 -4.70 15.03 -9.18
CA LEU A 179 -3.55 15.93 -9.03
C LEU A 179 -3.90 17.16 -8.18
N ALA A 180 -5.07 17.76 -8.41
CA ALA A 180 -5.53 18.90 -7.63
C ALA A 180 -5.77 18.52 -6.15
N ALA A 181 -6.39 17.36 -5.90
CA ALA A 181 -6.62 16.85 -4.55
C ALA A 181 -5.30 16.54 -3.82
N MET A 182 -4.37 15.85 -4.48
CA MET A 182 -3.03 15.60 -3.93
C MET A 182 -2.30 16.91 -3.62
N GLY A 183 -2.36 17.89 -4.54
CA GLY A 183 -1.76 19.21 -4.34
C GLY A 183 -2.34 19.96 -3.13
N ALA A 184 -3.66 19.88 -2.93
CA ALA A 184 -4.32 20.51 -1.78
C ALA A 184 -3.94 19.86 -0.44
N LEU A 185 -3.66 18.55 -0.43
CA LEU A 185 -3.24 17.82 0.78
C LEU A 185 -1.74 17.98 1.09
N CYS A 186 -0.94 18.44 0.12
CA CYS A 186 0.48 18.74 0.30
C CYS A 186 0.75 20.19 0.70
N GLY A 187 -0.25 21.07 0.65
CA GLY A 187 -0.12 22.53 0.83
C GLY A 187 -0.49 23.04 2.21
#